data_AF-A0A226EIJ0-F1
#
_entry.id   AF-A0A226EIJ0-F1
#
_cell.length_a   1.000
_cell.length_b   1.000
_cell.length_c   1.000
_cell.angle_alpha   90.00
_cell.angle_beta   90.00
_cell.angle_gamma   90.00
#
_symmetry.space_group_name_H-M   'P 1'
#
loop_
_entity.id
_entity.type
_entity.pdbx_description
1 polymer ?
#
loop_
_entity_poly.entity_id
_entity_poly.type
_entity_poly.pdbx_seq_one_letter_code
_entity_poly.pdbx_strand_id
1 'polypeptide(L)'
;MTEARLITLVKTLTPLQALHRVAVLNEWLYSQTITFNRTTWEPKPSPKSKLFAWYFLSFLVIVMLANNYYIVLGELMSPRKDPDLSVVMYVILLICFTAYMVSTTVFFSYYCYSDELCFVLSNVCKFEGILEKSTNIVGIFLHLMITPIIVTPLAVFYNPLPKHGPVIVWFRTVTFMPFRLKVFIRILVFGSSFMHAIVLIFGYGINAFIVFLFILRRLEGLTNVAIVAMGYMLIKMTCIVPNALIFLDIMGIATIICYIQLVFALMGNIESKSADFLKALELRGDSSCRRREVKSCKHLQAWAGSYFVMRKTTRVKIFELMVVRRRNKCPGLNEQVLLSDPPEKATLRSVTTPTLGEEAGLRVTSSACLCGRSVGLGLSPHPLI
;
A
#
# COMPACT_ATOMS: atom_id res chain seq x y z
N MET A 1 1.34 -23.44 -8.34
CA MET A 1 0.19 -22.56 -8.66
C MET A 1 -0.13 -22.83 -10.11
N THR A 2 -1.39 -23.08 -10.49
CA THR A 2 -1.72 -23.34 -11.90
C THR A 2 -1.63 -22.04 -12.71
N GLU A 3 -1.25 -22.16 -13.98
CA GLU A 3 -1.11 -21.03 -14.92
C GLU A 3 -2.37 -20.17 -14.99
N ALA A 4 -3.55 -20.81 -15.07
CA ALA A 4 -4.84 -20.14 -15.00
C ALA A 4 -4.98 -19.21 -13.78
N ARG A 5 -4.50 -19.61 -12.58
CA ARG A 5 -4.55 -18.76 -11.38
C ARG A 5 -3.59 -17.58 -11.47
N LEU A 6 -2.46 -17.70 -12.16
CA LEU A 6 -1.55 -16.58 -12.42
C LEU A 6 -2.20 -15.57 -13.37
N ILE A 7 -2.83 -16.04 -14.45
CA ILE A 7 -3.55 -15.19 -15.41
C ILE A 7 -4.71 -14.45 -14.71
N THR A 8 -5.52 -15.14 -13.90
CA THR A 8 -6.57 -14.51 -13.10
C THR A 8 -5.99 -13.48 -12.12
N LEU A 9 -4.88 -13.79 -11.43
CA LEU A 9 -4.25 -12.85 -10.50
C LEU A 9 -3.79 -11.58 -11.22
N VAL A 10 -3.06 -11.71 -12.33
CA VAL A 10 -2.55 -10.58 -13.13
C VAL A 10 -3.69 -9.69 -13.63
N LYS A 11 -4.82 -10.26 -14.05
CA LYS A 11 -6.02 -9.48 -14.44
C LYS A 11 -6.60 -8.62 -13.30
N THR A 12 -6.36 -8.96 -12.03
CA THR A 12 -6.78 -8.11 -10.88
C THR A 12 -5.77 -7.01 -10.53
N LEU A 13 -4.59 -6.98 -11.15
CA LEU A 13 -3.53 -6.03 -10.84
C LEU A 13 -3.65 -4.77 -11.71
N THR A 14 -4.80 -4.10 -11.67
CA THR A 14 -5.02 -2.80 -12.34
C THR A 14 -4.68 -1.63 -11.40
N PRO A 15 -4.38 -0.42 -11.92
CA PRO A 15 -4.13 0.76 -11.10
C PRO A 15 -5.26 1.11 -10.13
N LEU A 16 -6.52 1.02 -10.58
CA LEU A 16 -7.67 1.33 -9.74
C LEU A 16 -7.88 0.27 -8.64
N GLN A 17 -7.63 -1.01 -8.93
CA GLN A 17 -7.61 -2.05 -7.89
C GLN A 17 -6.49 -1.84 -6.86
N ALA A 18 -5.35 -1.26 -7.26
CA ALA A 18 -4.31 -0.87 -6.29
C ALA A 18 -4.80 0.25 -5.36
N LEU A 19 -5.48 1.27 -5.90
CA LEU A 19 -6.11 2.34 -5.11
C LEU A 19 -7.14 1.78 -4.13
N HIS A 20 -8.06 0.94 -4.60
CA HIS A 20 -9.08 0.32 -3.76
C HIS A 20 -8.46 -0.50 -2.63
N ARG A 21 -7.41 -1.29 -2.91
CA ARG A 21 -6.69 -2.08 -1.90
C ARG A 21 -5.94 -1.19 -0.90
N VAL A 22 -5.34 -0.08 -1.33
CA VAL A 22 -4.71 0.88 -0.41
C VAL A 22 -5.74 1.60 0.45
N ALA A 23 -6.92 1.93 -0.09
CA ALA A 23 -8.03 2.49 0.69
C ALA A 23 -8.61 1.48 1.70
N VAL A 24 -8.65 0.18 1.39
CA VAL A 24 -8.96 -0.88 2.38
C VAL A 24 -7.90 -0.96 3.46
N LEU A 25 -6.62 -1.05 3.08
CA LEU A 25 -5.51 -1.17 4.02
C LEU A 25 -5.43 0.02 4.97
N ASN A 26 -5.55 1.24 4.44
CA ASN A 26 -5.40 2.45 5.21
C ASN A 26 -6.57 2.66 6.19
N GLU A 27 -7.82 2.38 5.78
CA GLU A 27 -8.98 2.43 6.69
C GLU A 27 -8.90 1.37 7.81
N TRP A 28 -8.31 0.21 7.54
CA TRP A 28 -8.06 -0.83 8.55
C TRP A 28 -6.99 -0.40 9.59
N LEU A 29 -6.00 0.39 9.19
CA LEU A 29 -4.96 0.91 10.09
C LEU A 29 -5.50 2.02 11.01
N TYR A 30 -6.12 3.05 10.43
CA TYR A 30 -6.78 4.16 11.14
C TYR A 30 -7.59 5.03 10.16
N SER A 31 -8.53 5.84 10.65
CA SER A 31 -9.28 6.77 9.79
C SER A 31 -8.34 7.77 9.10
N GLN A 32 -8.34 7.79 7.77
CA GLN A 32 -7.57 8.73 6.95
C GLN A 32 -8.37 9.99 6.63
N THR A 33 -7.69 11.07 6.21
CA THR A 33 -8.31 12.31 5.70
C THR A 33 -9.28 12.09 4.54
N ILE A 34 -9.01 11.12 3.67
CA ILE A 34 -9.90 10.70 2.58
C ILE A 34 -10.38 9.28 2.87
N THR A 35 -11.70 9.06 2.90
CA THR A 35 -12.33 7.74 2.98
C THR A 35 -13.09 7.43 1.70
N PHE A 36 -13.25 6.15 1.39
CA PHE A 36 -13.94 5.71 0.16
C PHE A 36 -15.26 5.04 0.53
N ASN A 37 -16.37 5.49 -0.05
CA ASN A 37 -17.65 4.79 0.13
C ASN A 37 -17.54 3.37 -0.45
N ARG A 38 -17.77 2.34 0.37
CA ARG A 38 -17.59 0.94 -0.06
C ARG A 38 -18.60 0.45 -1.10
N THR A 39 -19.73 1.14 -1.28
CA THR A 39 -20.72 0.80 -2.31
C THR A 39 -20.51 1.54 -3.63
N THR A 40 -20.06 2.80 -3.61
CA THR A 40 -19.89 3.63 -4.83
C THR A 40 -18.43 3.88 -5.22
N TRP A 41 -17.48 3.51 -4.37
CA TRP A 41 -16.04 3.86 -4.46
C TRP A 41 -15.75 5.36 -4.65
N GLU A 42 -16.71 6.22 -4.32
CA GLU A 42 -16.48 7.67 -4.32
C GLU A 42 -15.64 8.09 -3.11
N PRO A 43 -14.56 8.85 -3.32
CA PRO A 43 -13.77 9.45 -2.25
C PRO A 43 -14.55 10.60 -1.59
N LYS A 44 -14.48 10.68 -0.27
CA LYS A 44 -15.06 11.77 0.53
C LYS A 44 -14.09 12.22 1.63
N PRO A 45 -14.09 13.52 1.99
CA PRO A 45 -13.34 13.99 3.13
C PRO A 45 -13.92 13.38 4.41
N SER A 46 -13.04 12.86 5.26
CA SER A 46 -13.44 12.26 6.53
C SER A 46 -13.81 13.33 7.57
N PRO A 47 -14.87 13.12 8.38
CA PRO A 47 -15.20 14.03 9.47
C PRO A 47 -14.02 14.21 10.43
N LYS A 48 -13.66 15.46 10.75
CA LYS A 48 -12.51 15.80 11.62
C LYS A 48 -12.54 15.10 12.98
N SER A 49 -13.73 14.82 13.52
CA SER A 49 -13.94 14.06 14.77
C SER A 49 -13.42 12.62 14.72
N LYS A 50 -13.32 11.99 13.53
CA LYS A 50 -12.75 10.64 13.35
C LYS A 50 -11.24 10.66 13.13
N LEU A 51 -10.63 11.82 12.89
CA LEU A 51 -9.22 11.96 12.52
C LEU A 51 -8.26 12.08 13.72
N PHE A 52 -8.73 11.87 14.96
CA PHE A 52 -7.89 12.00 16.16
C PHE A 52 -6.58 11.18 16.07
N ALA A 53 -6.66 9.90 15.72
CA ALA A 53 -5.48 9.04 15.57
C ALA A 53 -4.55 9.52 14.43
N TRP A 54 -5.12 10.03 13.34
CA TRP A 54 -4.36 10.59 12.22
C TRP A 54 -3.57 11.82 12.67
N TYR A 55 -4.22 12.81 13.29
CA TYR A 55 -3.56 14.02 13.81
C TYR A 55 -2.49 13.70 14.86
N PHE A 56 -2.74 12.76 15.77
CA PHE A 56 -1.75 12.35 16.77
C PHE A 56 -0.50 11.74 16.12
N LEU A 57 -0.67 10.83 15.15
CA LEU A 57 0.45 10.24 14.42
C LEU A 57 1.20 11.26 13.54
N SER A 58 0.50 12.24 12.96
CA SER A 58 1.12 13.34 12.21
C SER A 58 1.95 14.25 13.11
N PHE A 59 1.44 14.56 14.31
CA PHE A 59 2.21 15.28 15.33
C PHE A 59 3.48 14.52 15.72
N LEU A 60 3.39 13.20 15.94
CA LEU A 60 4.58 12.38 16.18
C LEU A 60 5.59 12.44 15.03
N VAL A 61 5.15 12.43 13.76
CA VAL A 61 6.02 12.63 12.59
C VAL A 61 6.75 13.99 12.65
N ILE A 62 6.07 15.07 13.01
CA ILE A 62 6.68 16.40 13.13
C ILE A 62 7.71 16.44 14.28
N VAL A 63 7.41 15.81 15.43
CA VAL A 63 8.36 15.71 16.55
C VAL A 63 9.59 14.86 16.17
N MET A 64 9.40 13.75 15.46
CA MET A 64 10.49 12.94 14.92
C MET A 64 11.36 13.73 13.94
N LEU A 65 10.73 14.54 13.07
CA LEU A 65 11.42 15.41 12.12
C LEU A 65 12.28 16.46 12.83
N ALA A 66 11.69 17.21 13.76
CA ALA A 66 12.37 18.26 14.52
C ALA A 66 13.55 17.71 15.34
N ASN A 67 13.38 16.53 15.94
CA ASN A 67 14.49 15.85 16.61
C ASN A 67 15.61 15.45 15.62
N ASN A 68 15.28 14.83 14.49
CA ASN A 68 16.29 14.41 13.53
C ASN A 68 17.05 15.61 12.95
N TYR A 69 16.34 16.72 12.69
CA TYR A 69 16.95 18.01 12.36
C TYR A 69 17.94 18.47 13.43
N TYR A 70 17.54 18.46 14.71
CA TYR A 70 18.41 18.85 15.82
C TYR A 70 19.67 17.98 15.93
N ILE A 71 19.56 16.65 15.76
CA ILE A 71 20.73 15.75 15.77
C ILE A 71 21.65 16.07 14.57
N VAL A 72 21.12 16.15 13.35
CA VAL A 72 21.93 16.44 12.15
C VAL A 72 22.61 17.80 12.26
N LEU A 73 21.91 18.82 12.75
CA LEU A 73 22.46 20.16 12.96
C LEU A 73 23.51 20.17 14.09
N GLY A 74 23.26 19.46 15.19
CA GLY A 74 24.22 19.30 16.28
C GLY A 74 25.53 18.66 15.81
N GLU A 75 25.44 17.58 15.05
CA GLU A 75 26.62 16.94 14.44
C GLU A 75 27.30 17.84 13.41
N LEU A 76 26.56 18.58 12.59
CA LEU A 76 27.14 19.50 11.62
C LEU A 76 27.95 20.60 12.32
N MET A 77 27.35 21.24 13.33
CA MET A 77 27.91 22.38 14.06
C MET A 77 28.97 21.99 15.09
N SER A 78 28.98 20.76 15.60
CA SER A 78 29.95 20.35 16.63
C SER A 78 31.37 20.25 16.07
N PRO A 79 32.38 20.88 16.70
CA PRO A 79 33.79 20.68 16.37
C PRO A 79 34.28 19.25 16.69
N ARG A 80 33.58 18.51 17.56
CA ARG A 80 33.87 17.11 17.91
C ARG A 80 32.63 16.26 17.60
N LYS A 81 32.73 15.41 16.59
CA LYS A 81 31.63 14.49 16.20
C LYS A 81 31.40 13.43 17.28
N ASP A 82 30.17 12.98 17.48
CA ASP A 82 29.88 11.93 18.47
C ASP A 82 30.54 10.60 18.01
N PRO A 83 31.49 10.03 18.77
CA PRO A 83 32.16 8.77 18.38
C PRO A 83 31.20 7.56 18.34
N ASP A 84 30.03 7.65 18.96
CA ASP A 84 28.98 6.62 18.87
C ASP A 84 28.25 6.65 17.52
N LEU A 85 28.37 7.73 16.72
CA LEU A 85 27.64 7.93 15.47
C LEU A 85 28.45 7.48 14.25
N SER A 86 28.31 6.20 13.89
CA SER A 86 28.94 5.66 12.67
C SER A 86 28.45 6.35 11.37
N VAL A 87 29.25 6.28 10.29
CA VAL A 87 28.85 6.80 8.97
C VAL A 87 27.53 6.19 8.48
N VAL A 88 27.32 4.88 8.73
CA VAL A 88 26.07 4.18 8.37
C VAL A 88 24.87 4.76 9.14
N MET A 89 25.06 5.07 10.42
CA MET A 89 24.06 5.72 11.26
C MET A 89 23.68 7.11 10.72
N TYR A 90 24.67 7.91 10.29
CA TYR A 90 24.42 9.23 9.69
C TYR A 90 23.63 9.13 8.38
N VAL A 91 23.95 8.16 7.50
CA VAL A 91 23.19 7.91 6.27
C VAL A 91 21.75 7.49 6.58
N ILE A 92 21.53 6.60 7.56
CA ILE A 92 20.19 6.20 7.99
C ILE A 92 19.43 7.41 8.57
N LEU A 93 20.07 8.23 9.40
CA LEU A 93 19.47 9.43 9.98
C LEU A 93 19.04 10.42 8.89
N LEU A 94 19.87 10.63 7.86
CA LEU A 94 19.56 11.48 6.72
C LEU A 94 18.38 10.94 5.89
N ILE A 95 18.32 9.62 5.65
CA ILE A 95 17.19 8.98 4.97
C ILE A 95 15.89 9.09 5.80
N CYS A 96 15.98 8.91 7.13
CA CYS A 96 14.83 9.13 8.01
C CYS A 96 14.40 10.61 8.04
N PHE A 97 15.34 11.54 8.04
CA PHE A 97 15.06 12.98 7.96
C PHE A 97 14.33 13.36 6.66
N THR A 98 14.82 12.92 5.50
CA THR A 98 14.15 13.20 4.22
C THR A 98 12.79 12.52 4.12
N ALA A 99 12.64 11.29 4.62
CA ALA A 99 11.34 10.62 4.69
C ALA A 99 10.33 11.40 5.56
N TYR A 100 10.72 11.84 6.77
CA TYR A 100 9.84 12.63 7.62
C TYR A 100 9.55 14.04 7.08
N MET A 101 10.49 14.67 6.36
CA MET A 101 10.24 15.91 5.59
C MET A 101 9.15 15.70 4.54
N VAL A 102 9.31 14.71 3.65
CA VAL A 102 8.32 14.41 2.60
C VAL A 102 6.97 14.04 3.21
N SER A 103 6.95 13.22 4.27
CA SER A 103 5.73 12.89 5.00
C SER A 103 5.04 14.11 5.60
N THR A 104 5.79 15.10 6.10
CA THR A 104 5.23 16.32 6.66
C THR A 104 4.63 17.20 5.57
N THR A 105 5.29 17.34 4.42
CA THR A 105 4.73 18.01 3.24
C THR A 105 3.44 17.36 2.78
N VAL A 106 3.42 16.02 2.65
CA VAL A 106 2.22 15.24 2.26
C VAL A 106 1.09 15.40 3.28
N PHE A 107 1.40 15.40 4.59
CA PHE A 107 0.44 15.70 5.65
C PHE A 107 -0.22 17.07 5.45
N PHE A 108 0.58 18.12 5.20
CA PHE A 108 0.04 19.46 4.94
C PHE A 108 -0.79 19.51 3.65
N SER A 109 -0.37 18.83 2.58
CA SER A 109 -1.16 18.73 1.34
C SER A 109 -2.53 18.08 1.59
N TYR A 110 -2.59 16.98 2.34
CA TYR A 110 -3.86 16.35 2.70
C TYR A 110 -4.72 17.19 3.66
N TYR A 111 -4.10 17.99 4.52
CA TYR A 111 -4.81 18.85 5.47
C TYR A 111 -5.41 20.09 4.81
N CYS A 112 -4.67 20.73 3.90
CA CYS A 112 -5.09 21.97 3.24
C CYS A 112 -5.98 21.73 2.02
N TYR A 113 -5.82 20.61 1.31
CA TYR A 113 -6.46 20.35 0.01
C TYR A 113 -7.28 19.05 -0.03
N SER A 114 -7.89 18.65 1.09
CA SER A 114 -8.66 17.39 1.18
C SER A 114 -9.80 17.33 0.18
N ASP A 115 -10.49 18.45 -0.04
CA ASP A 115 -11.73 18.51 -0.80
C ASP A 115 -11.43 18.55 -2.30
N GLU A 116 -10.39 19.28 -2.71
CA GLU A 116 -9.83 19.30 -4.07
C GLU A 116 -9.26 17.92 -4.44
N LEU A 117 -8.53 17.27 -3.53
CA LEU A 117 -8.05 15.90 -3.76
C LEU A 117 -9.21 14.90 -3.90
N CYS A 118 -10.26 15.03 -3.09
CA CYS A 118 -11.48 14.22 -3.26
C CYS A 118 -12.18 14.50 -4.59
N PHE A 119 -12.29 15.75 -5.02
CA PHE A 119 -12.86 16.13 -6.31
C PHE A 119 -12.06 15.54 -7.47
N VAL A 120 -10.73 15.67 -7.46
CA VAL A 120 -9.85 15.12 -8.50
C VAL A 120 -9.96 13.59 -8.52
N LEU A 121 -9.86 12.91 -7.37
CA LEU A 121 -9.99 11.45 -7.31
C LEU A 121 -11.39 10.96 -7.73
N SER A 122 -12.46 11.69 -7.38
CA SER A 122 -13.83 11.37 -7.84
C SER A 122 -13.95 11.43 -9.36
N ASN A 123 -13.34 12.44 -9.99
CA ASN A 123 -13.27 12.52 -11.45
C ASN A 123 -12.46 11.35 -12.04
N VAL A 124 -11.33 10.96 -11.44
CA VAL A 124 -10.57 9.78 -11.91
C VAL A 124 -11.40 8.49 -11.81
N CYS A 125 -12.11 8.27 -10.71
CA CYS A 125 -12.96 7.09 -10.52
C CYS A 125 -14.08 7.01 -11.58
N LYS A 126 -14.68 8.13 -11.97
CA LYS A 126 -15.69 8.20 -13.05
C LYS A 126 -15.16 7.79 -14.42
N PHE A 127 -13.85 7.66 -14.61
CA PHE A 127 -13.21 7.20 -15.84
C PHE A 127 -12.54 5.81 -15.71
N GLU A 128 -13.05 4.97 -14.79
CA GLU A 128 -12.64 3.57 -14.57
C GLU A 128 -12.40 2.80 -15.88
N GLY A 129 -13.39 2.76 -16.80
CA GLY A 129 -13.26 2.03 -18.07
C GLY A 129 -12.17 2.51 -19.04
N ILE A 130 -11.55 3.68 -18.78
CA ILE A 130 -10.31 4.10 -19.44
C ILE A 130 -9.11 3.52 -18.69
N LEU A 131 -9.05 3.68 -17.35
CA LEU A 131 -7.96 3.17 -16.51
C LEU A 131 -7.83 1.64 -16.54
N GLU A 132 -8.92 0.88 -16.67
CA GLU A 132 -8.87 -0.58 -16.81
C GLU A 132 -8.11 -1.05 -18.06
N LYS A 133 -8.09 -0.25 -19.13
CA LYS A 133 -7.30 -0.51 -20.35
C LYS A 133 -5.83 -0.09 -20.22
N SER A 134 -5.35 0.25 -19.03
CA SER A 134 -3.91 0.50 -18.81
C SER A 134 -3.13 -0.81 -18.79
N THR A 135 -1.84 -0.73 -19.13
CA THR A 135 -1.00 -1.93 -19.20
C THR A 135 -0.83 -2.53 -17.80
N ASN A 136 -0.95 -3.86 -17.71
CA ASN A 136 -0.86 -4.60 -16.44
C ASN A 136 0.42 -4.27 -15.65
N ILE A 137 1.52 -3.91 -16.33
CA ILE A 137 2.80 -3.49 -15.73
C ILE A 137 2.60 -2.34 -14.73
N VAL A 138 1.78 -1.34 -15.10
CA VAL A 138 1.57 -0.13 -14.28
C VAL A 138 0.76 -0.46 -13.02
N GLY A 139 -0.26 -1.30 -13.15
CA GLY A 139 -1.00 -1.78 -12.00
C GLY A 139 -0.20 -2.75 -11.12
N ILE A 140 0.69 -3.57 -11.68
CA ILE A 140 1.66 -4.39 -10.93
C ILE A 140 2.60 -3.48 -10.12
N PHE A 141 3.14 -2.41 -10.71
CA PHE A 141 3.99 -1.44 -10.01
C PHE A 141 3.27 -0.79 -8.82
N LEU A 142 2.03 -0.31 -9.01
CA LEU A 142 1.24 0.28 -7.92
C LEU A 142 0.89 -0.74 -6.83
N HIS A 143 0.66 -2.01 -7.18
CA HIS A 143 0.50 -3.08 -6.19
C HIS A 143 1.79 -3.37 -5.41
N LEU A 144 2.96 -3.28 -6.06
CA LEU A 144 4.24 -3.43 -5.40
C LEU A 144 4.46 -2.30 -4.38
N MET A 145 4.02 -1.07 -4.66
CA MET A 145 4.05 0.06 -3.72
C MET A 145 3.21 -0.16 -2.45
N ILE A 146 2.24 -1.08 -2.44
CA ILE A 146 1.49 -1.46 -1.22
C ILE A 146 2.37 -2.31 -0.27
N THR A 147 3.34 -3.06 -0.81
CA THR A 147 4.16 -4.00 -0.02
C THR A 147 5.00 -3.30 1.06
N PRO A 148 5.70 -2.16 0.79
CA PRO A 148 6.36 -1.36 1.81
C PRO A 148 5.46 -0.92 2.97
N ILE A 149 4.18 -0.61 2.72
CA ILE A 149 3.23 -0.17 3.76
C ILE A 149 3.06 -1.25 4.84
N ILE A 150 3.08 -2.53 4.44
CA ILE A 150 2.91 -3.66 5.35
C ILE A 150 4.25 -4.15 5.91
N VAL A 151 5.24 -4.37 5.04
CA VAL A 151 6.50 -5.05 5.40
C VAL A 151 7.42 -4.15 6.21
N THR A 152 7.51 -2.87 5.88
CA THR A 152 8.52 -1.98 6.46
C THR A 152 8.25 -1.64 7.93
N PRO A 153 7.00 -1.36 8.38
CA PRO A 153 6.71 -1.22 9.81
C PRO A 153 7.03 -2.50 10.60
N LEU A 154 6.67 -3.68 10.07
CA LEU A 154 6.97 -4.97 10.70
C LEU A 154 8.49 -5.19 10.82
N ALA A 155 9.28 -4.79 9.82
CA ALA A 155 10.73 -4.87 9.88
C ALA A 155 11.33 -3.96 10.98
N VAL A 156 10.74 -2.78 11.23
CA VAL A 156 11.14 -1.89 12.32
C VAL A 156 10.74 -2.44 13.68
N PHE A 157 9.54 -2.98 13.85
CA PHE A 157 9.11 -3.61 15.10
C PHE A 157 9.93 -4.87 15.43
N TYR A 158 10.35 -5.64 14.42
CA TYR A 158 11.14 -6.87 14.61
C TYR A 158 12.63 -6.61 14.86
N ASN A 159 13.19 -5.50 14.35
CA ASN A 159 14.60 -5.14 14.52
C ASN A 159 14.80 -3.88 15.38
N PRO A 160 14.43 -3.90 16.68
CA PRO A 160 14.79 -2.84 17.62
C PRO A 160 16.27 -2.97 17.98
N LEU A 161 17.16 -2.73 17.02
CA LEU A 161 18.61 -2.92 17.08
C LEU A 161 19.23 -2.21 18.32
N PRO A 162 19.54 -2.93 19.41
CA PRO A 162 19.80 -2.28 20.70
C PRO A 162 21.17 -1.60 20.79
N LYS A 163 22.05 -1.82 19.81
CA LYS A 163 23.46 -1.42 19.86
C LYS A 163 23.85 -0.26 18.94
N HIS A 164 23.20 -0.11 17.76
CA HIS A 164 23.64 0.85 16.73
C HIS A 164 22.50 1.51 15.93
N GLY A 165 21.27 1.55 16.46
CA GLY A 165 20.12 2.16 15.76
C GLY A 165 19.92 3.65 16.10
N PRO A 166 19.43 4.50 15.17
CA PRO A 166 19.27 5.96 15.37
C PRO A 166 18.38 6.33 16.57
N VAL A 167 17.48 5.42 16.95
CA VAL A 167 16.58 5.53 18.11
C VAL A 167 17.33 5.46 19.46
N ILE A 168 18.64 5.17 19.48
CA ILE A 168 19.45 5.17 20.71
C ILE A 168 19.69 6.60 21.23
N VAL A 169 19.76 7.59 20.35
CA VAL A 169 20.00 9.00 20.71
C VAL A 169 18.80 9.57 21.50
N TRP A 170 17.58 9.14 21.15
CA TRP A 170 16.34 9.49 21.87
C TRP A 170 16.40 9.06 23.34
N PHE A 171 16.14 9.97 24.27
CA PHE A 171 16.17 9.72 25.72
C PHE A 171 17.55 9.32 26.30
N ARG A 172 18.69 9.59 25.62
CA ARG A 172 20.05 9.36 26.19
C ARG A 172 20.25 10.08 27.53
N THR A 173 19.69 11.28 27.67
CA THR A 173 19.79 12.16 28.85
C THR A 173 18.80 11.87 29.97
N VAL A 174 17.75 11.08 29.73
CA VAL A 174 16.66 10.88 30.71
C VAL A 174 17.05 9.80 31.71
N THR A 175 17.50 10.16 32.91
CA THR A 175 17.99 9.19 33.91
C THR A 175 16.87 8.46 34.66
N PHE A 176 15.75 9.11 34.97
CA PHE A 176 14.70 8.59 35.86
C PHE A 176 13.98 7.32 35.38
N MET A 177 14.00 7.04 34.06
CA MET A 177 13.16 6.00 33.46
C MET A 177 13.91 4.65 33.34
N PRO A 178 13.31 3.51 33.74
CA PRO A 178 13.96 2.21 33.66
C PRO A 178 14.21 1.79 32.20
N PHE A 179 15.32 1.09 31.96
CA PHE A 179 15.79 0.73 30.61
C PHE A 179 14.73 0.03 29.75
N ARG A 180 13.97 -0.91 30.32
CA ARG A 180 12.91 -1.63 29.60
C ARG A 180 11.81 -0.68 29.10
N LEU A 181 11.42 0.31 29.91
CA LEU A 181 10.40 1.29 29.54
C LEU A 181 10.92 2.27 28.47
N LYS A 182 12.18 2.71 28.56
CA LYS A 182 12.83 3.50 27.49
C LYS A 182 12.79 2.77 26.15
N VAL A 183 13.18 1.50 26.12
CA VAL A 183 13.18 0.69 24.89
C VAL A 183 11.75 0.52 24.36
N PHE A 184 10.77 0.23 25.23
CA PHE A 184 9.37 0.10 24.84
C PHE A 184 8.81 1.41 24.23
N ILE A 185 9.01 2.56 24.89
CA ILE A 185 8.56 3.87 24.40
C ILE A 185 9.25 4.23 23.09
N ARG A 186 10.56 3.98 22.95
CA ARG A 186 11.30 4.17 21.69
C ARG A 186 10.69 3.37 20.54
N ILE A 187 10.39 2.08 20.76
CA ILE A 187 9.77 1.20 19.75
C ILE A 187 8.36 1.70 19.39
N LEU A 188 7.56 2.09 20.40
CA LEU A 188 6.20 2.57 20.18
C LEU A 188 6.17 3.89 19.39
N VAL A 189 6.95 4.89 19.80
CA VAL A 189 7.02 6.19 19.13
C VAL A 189 7.59 6.04 17.72
N PHE A 190 8.78 5.45 17.57
CA PHE A 190 9.43 5.32 16.25
C PHE A 190 8.66 4.41 15.31
N GLY A 191 8.12 3.29 15.80
CA GLY A 191 7.34 2.36 14.99
C GLY A 191 6.02 2.97 14.51
N SER A 192 5.30 3.71 15.37
CA SER A 192 4.04 4.36 14.99
C SER A 192 4.25 5.56 14.07
N SER A 193 5.23 6.43 14.33
CA SER A 193 5.56 7.56 13.46
C SER A 193 6.04 7.10 12.08
N PHE A 194 6.87 6.05 12.02
CA PHE A 194 7.39 5.53 10.77
C PHE A 194 6.33 4.80 9.95
N MET A 195 5.43 4.05 10.61
CA MET A 195 4.26 3.45 9.97
C MET A 195 3.35 4.54 9.35
N HIS A 196 3.05 5.60 10.10
CA HIS A 196 2.28 6.73 9.60
C HIS A 196 2.96 7.43 8.41
N ALA A 197 4.26 7.69 8.50
CA ALA A 197 5.02 8.33 7.43
C ALA A 197 5.01 7.51 6.13
N ILE A 198 5.12 6.18 6.24
CA ILE A 198 5.06 5.27 5.09
C ILE A 198 3.65 5.24 4.49
N VAL A 199 2.59 5.17 5.31
CA VAL A 199 1.19 5.25 4.83
C VAL A 199 0.96 6.56 4.07
N LEU A 200 1.44 7.70 4.58
CA LEU A 200 1.35 8.99 3.91
C LEU A 200 2.11 9.01 2.58
N ILE A 201 3.41 8.67 2.58
CA ILE A 201 4.27 8.73 1.39
C ILE A 201 3.77 7.81 0.28
N PHE A 202 3.53 6.53 0.58
CA PHE A 202 3.12 5.56 -0.45
C PHE A 202 1.64 5.72 -0.84
N GLY A 203 0.76 6.07 0.09
CA GLY A 203 -0.64 6.40 -0.22
C GLY A 203 -0.77 7.63 -1.12
N TYR A 204 -0.04 8.70 -0.80
CA TYR A 204 0.06 9.87 -1.68
C TYR A 204 0.72 9.53 -3.02
N GLY A 205 1.81 8.75 -3.03
CA GLY A 205 2.47 8.30 -4.25
C GLY A 205 1.53 7.55 -5.20
N ILE A 206 0.73 6.62 -4.68
CA ILE A 206 -0.28 5.89 -5.46
C ILE A 206 -1.37 6.83 -5.99
N ASN A 207 -1.92 7.72 -5.14
CA ASN A 207 -2.93 8.70 -5.53
C ASN A 207 -2.41 9.65 -6.63
N ALA A 208 -1.26 10.28 -6.39
CA ALA A 208 -0.63 11.23 -7.30
C ALA A 208 -0.26 10.56 -8.63
N PHE A 209 0.26 9.34 -8.61
CA PHE A 209 0.57 8.60 -9.82
C PHE A 209 -0.69 8.24 -10.64
N ILE A 210 -1.79 7.87 -9.97
CA ILE A 210 -3.08 7.60 -10.63
C ILE A 210 -3.69 8.86 -11.24
N VAL A 211 -3.63 10.00 -10.54
CA VAL A 211 -4.02 11.31 -11.07
C VAL A 211 -3.12 11.71 -12.25
N PHE A 212 -1.82 11.46 -12.16
CA PHE A 212 -0.86 11.72 -13.23
C PHE A 212 -1.13 10.85 -14.46
N LEU A 213 -1.42 9.55 -14.32
CA LEU A 213 -1.86 8.69 -15.44
C LEU A 213 -3.14 9.21 -16.10
N PHE A 214 -4.11 9.67 -15.30
CA PHE A 214 -5.35 10.24 -15.81
C PHE A 214 -5.07 11.52 -16.60
N ILE A 215 -4.26 12.43 -16.05
CA ILE A 215 -3.82 13.65 -16.74
C ILE A 215 -3.04 13.28 -18.01
N LEU A 216 -2.07 12.37 -17.98
CA LEU A 216 -1.30 11.94 -19.16
C LEU A 216 -2.18 11.35 -20.25
N ARG A 217 -3.24 10.61 -19.93
CA ARG A 217 -4.17 10.02 -20.92
C ARG A 217 -5.18 11.02 -21.46
N ARG A 218 -5.60 11.98 -20.64
CA ARG A 218 -6.38 13.14 -21.10
C ARG A 218 -5.53 14.03 -21.98
N LEU A 219 -4.27 14.24 -21.59
CA LEU A 219 -3.26 14.86 -22.41
C LEU A 219 -3.05 14.05 -23.68
N GLU A 220 -2.88 12.73 -23.71
CA GLU A 220 -2.70 11.95 -24.95
C GLU A 220 -3.79 12.23 -26.00
N GLY A 221 -5.07 12.27 -25.57
CA GLY A 221 -6.19 12.67 -26.43
C GLY A 221 -6.21 14.15 -26.81
N LEU A 222 -5.65 15.04 -25.97
CA LEU A 222 -5.52 16.47 -26.22
C LEU A 222 -4.20 16.85 -26.89
N THR A 223 -3.13 16.04 -26.87
CA THR A 223 -1.76 16.43 -27.21
C THR A 223 -1.56 16.53 -28.70
N ASN A 224 -2.38 15.86 -29.50
CA ASN A 224 -2.44 16.14 -30.94
C ASN A 224 -2.88 17.60 -31.20
N VAL A 225 -3.66 18.20 -30.30
CA VAL A 225 -4.08 19.61 -30.35
C VAL A 225 -3.14 20.51 -29.52
N ALA A 226 -2.68 20.02 -28.36
CA ALA A 226 -1.92 20.78 -27.37
C ALA A 226 -0.40 20.75 -27.59
N ILE A 227 0.17 19.78 -28.32
CA ILE A 227 1.55 19.88 -28.83
C ILE A 227 1.61 20.92 -29.96
N VAL A 228 0.58 20.99 -30.82
CA VAL A 228 0.46 22.05 -31.83
C VAL A 228 0.31 23.41 -31.15
N ALA A 229 -0.58 23.53 -30.15
CA ALA A 229 -0.77 24.77 -29.41
C ALA A 229 0.44 25.16 -28.52
N MET A 230 1.06 24.22 -27.80
CA MET A 230 2.25 24.49 -26.98
C MET A 230 3.49 24.73 -27.84
N GLY A 231 3.65 24.08 -28.99
CA GLY A 231 4.70 24.40 -29.95
C GLY A 231 4.56 25.84 -30.46
N TYR A 232 3.34 26.24 -30.84
CA TYR A 232 3.02 27.61 -31.24
C TYR A 232 3.27 28.62 -30.09
N MET A 233 2.88 28.30 -28.86
CA MET A 233 3.07 29.18 -27.70
C MET A 233 4.51 29.24 -27.21
N LEU A 234 5.28 28.15 -27.29
CA LEU A 234 6.72 28.13 -26.99
C LEU A 234 7.47 29.04 -27.95
N ILE A 235 7.27 28.87 -29.27
CA ILE A 235 7.85 29.76 -30.30
C ILE A 235 7.55 31.24 -30.01
N LYS A 236 6.37 31.54 -29.46
CA LYS A 236 5.93 32.90 -29.13
C LYS A 236 6.44 33.43 -27.78
N MET A 237 6.84 32.57 -26.84
CA MET A 237 7.22 32.94 -25.46
C MET A 237 8.73 32.90 -25.18
N THR A 238 9.55 32.34 -26.08
CA THR A 238 11.02 32.30 -25.95
C THR A 238 11.66 33.68 -25.73
N CYS A 239 11.01 34.75 -26.16
CA CYS A 239 11.51 36.13 -26.01
C CYS A 239 11.16 36.81 -24.67
N ILE A 240 10.36 36.18 -23.80
CA ILE A 240 9.75 36.85 -22.62
C ILE A 240 10.11 36.18 -21.28
N VAL A 241 10.32 34.85 -21.26
CA VAL A 241 10.49 34.11 -20.00
C VAL A 241 11.93 34.23 -19.46
N PRO A 242 12.15 34.61 -18.18
CA PRO A 242 13.49 34.69 -17.60
C PRO A 242 14.18 33.31 -17.54
N ASN A 243 15.44 33.27 -17.99
CA ASN A 243 16.28 32.05 -18.04
C ASN A 243 16.34 31.28 -16.71
N ALA A 244 16.18 31.95 -15.57
CA ALA A 244 16.17 31.31 -14.24
C ALA A 244 14.98 30.35 -14.02
N LEU A 245 13.79 30.65 -14.55
CA LEU A 245 12.63 29.75 -14.47
C LEU A 245 12.80 28.54 -15.38
N ILE A 246 13.35 28.75 -16.58
CA ILE A 246 13.70 27.69 -17.52
C ILE A 246 14.74 26.75 -16.89
N PHE A 247 15.75 27.29 -16.20
CA PHE A 247 16.74 26.49 -15.49
C PHE A 247 16.13 25.68 -14.32
N LEU A 248 15.23 26.27 -13.53
CA LEU A 248 14.55 25.58 -12.43
C LEU A 248 13.71 24.40 -12.94
N ASP A 249 12.96 24.61 -14.03
CA ASP A 249 12.13 23.56 -14.66
C ASP A 249 12.99 22.45 -15.27
N ILE A 250 14.05 22.80 -16.02
CA ILE A 250 15.02 21.83 -16.54
C ILE A 250 15.65 21.00 -15.43
N MET A 251 16.02 21.61 -14.29
CA MET A 251 16.57 20.88 -13.14
C MET A 251 15.55 19.95 -12.48
N GLY A 252 14.28 20.36 -12.41
CA GLY A 252 13.17 19.52 -11.93
C GLY A 252 12.95 18.31 -12.84
N ILE A 253 12.83 18.55 -14.16
CA ILE A 253 12.69 17.51 -15.19
C ILE A 253 13.89 16.57 -15.19
N ALA A 254 15.13 17.08 -15.13
CA ALA A 254 16.34 16.26 -15.06
C ALA A 254 16.38 15.37 -13.80
N THR A 255 15.93 15.88 -12.65
CA THR A 255 15.82 15.11 -11.40
C THR A 255 14.78 13.98 -11.55
N ILE A 256 13.62 14.27 -12.14
CA ILE A 256 12.58 13.27 -12.41
C ILE A 256 13.08 12.21 -13.41
N ILE A 257 13.73 12.61 -14.50
CA ILE A 257 14.32 11.68 -15.48
C ILE A 257 15.40 10.83 -14.84
N CYS A 258 16.29 11.41 -14.01
CA CYS A 258 17.32 10.66 -13.29
C CYS A 258 16.71 9.62 -12.34
N TYR A 259 15.67 9.99 -11.59
CA TYR A 259 14.94 9.06 -10.72
C TYR A 259 14.27 7.93 -11.52
N ILE A 260 13.60 8.28 -12.63
CA ILE A 260 12.97 7.31 -13.53
C ILE A 260 14.02 6.35 -14.11
N GLN A 261 15.13 6.86 -14.66
CA GLN A 261 16.21 6.03 -15.21
C GLN A 261 16.85 5.13 -14.14
N LEU A 262 17.05 5.63 -12.91
CA LEU A 262 17.56 4.83 -11.80
C LEU A 262 16.60 3.67 -11.46
N VAL A 263 15.30 3.94 -11.37
CA VAL A 263 14.27 2.93 -11.12
C VAL A 263 14.19 1.92 -12.27
N PHE A 264 14.20 2.36 -13.53
CA PHE A 264 14.18 1.46 -14.70
C PHE A 264 15.47 0.64 -14.82
N ALA A 265 16.65 1.20 -14.53
CA ALA A 265 17.90 0.47 -14.52
C ALA A 265 17.93 -0.61 -13.42
N LEU A 266 17.37 -0.32 -12.24
CA LEU A 266 17.17 -1.30 -11.18
C LEU A 266 16.19 -2.41 -11.60
N MET A 267 15.06 -2.07 -12.24
CA MET A 267 14.10 -3.04 -12.75
C MET A 267 14.70 -3.94 -13.85
N GLY A 268 15.38 -3.38 -14.85
CA GLY A 268 16.00 -4.15 -15.93
C GLY A 268 17.10 -5.10 -15.44
N ASN A 269 17.82 -4.73 -14.37
CA ASN A 269 18.83 -5.57 -13.72
C ASN A 269 18.19 -6.67 -12.84
N ILE A 270 16.93 -6.50 -12.40
CA ILE A 270 16.13 -7.58 -11.79
C ILE A 270 15.61 -8.51 -12.89
N GLU A 271 15.09 -7.98 -13.99
CA GLU A 271 14.59 -8.78 -15.12
C GLU A 271 15.68 -9.66 -15.73
N SER A 272 16.86 -9.12 -16.05
CA SER A 272 17.97 -9.90 -16.61
C SER A 272 18.40 -11.04 -15.69
N LYS A 273 18.59 -10.78 -14.39
CA LYS A 273 18.92 -11.81 -13.39
C LYS A 273 17.79 -12.84 -13.23
N SER A 274 16.53 -12.43 -13.36
CA SER A 274 15.40 -13.35 -13.32
C SER A 274 15.33 -14.23 -14.57
N ALA A 275 15.67 -13.69 -15.74
CA ALA A 275 15.76 -14.42 -17.00
C ALA A 275 16.91 -15.43 -16.97
N ASP A 276 18.09 -15.05 -16.50
CA ASP A 276 19.23 -15.97 -16.31
C ASP A 276 18.90 -17.09 -15.31
N PHE A 277 18.20 -16.77 -14.22
CA PHE A 277 17.74 -17.76 -13.25
C PHE A 277 16.69 -18.72 -13.84
N LEU A 278 15.73 -18.22 -14.62
CA LEU A 278 14.76 -19.04 -15.34
C LEU A 278 15.44 -19.92 -16.39
N LYS A 279 16.38 -19.38 -17.17
CA LYS A 279 17.17 -20.12 -18.16
C LYS A 279 18.03 -21.20 -17.50
N ALA A 280 18.60 -20.94 -16.33
CA ALA A 280 19.31 -21.94 -15.53
C ALA A 280 18.39 -23.01 -14.91
N LEU A 281 17.12 -22.70 -14.67
CA LEU A 281 16.08 -23.66 -14.26
C LEU A 281 15.52 -24.47 -15.43
N GLU A 282 15.47 -23.89 -16.62
CA GLU A 282 14.97 -24.52 -17.85
C GLU A 282 16.02 -25.44 -18.49
N LEU A 283 17.31 -25.05 -18.44
CA LEU A 283 18.48 -25.91 -18.69
C LEU A 283 18.66 -27.04 -17.64
N ARG A 284 17.73 -27.15 -16.69
CA ARG A 284 17.57 -28.29 -15.77
C ARG A 284 16.63 -29.36 -16.35
N GLY A 285 16.03 -29.10 -17.52
CA GLY A 285 15.36 -30.07 -18.38
C GLY A 285 16.34 -31.09 -18.97
N ASP A 286 16.31 -32.28 -18.38
CA ASP A 286 16.66 -33.58 -18.95
C ASP A 286 17.82 -33.68 -19.97
N SER A 287 19.04 -33.72 -19.43
CA SER A 287 19.98 -34.75 -19.89
C SER A 287 20.27 -35.75 -18.77
N SER A 288 20.06 -37.03 -19.07
CA SER A 288 20.25 -38.14 -18.11
C SER A 288 21.71 -38.26 -17.66
N CYS A 289 22.67 -37.89 -18.50
CA CYS A 289 24.09 -37.77 -18.15
C CYS A 289 24.35 -36.69 -17.08
N ARG A 290 23.82 -35.47 -17.24
CA ARG A 290 24.03 -34.40 -16.23
C ARG A 290 23.34 -34.73 -14.91
N ARG A 291 22.23 -35.49 -14.95
CA ARG A 291 21.60 -36.09 -13.74
C ARG A 291 22.51 -37.12 -13.04
N ARG A 292 23.40 -37.79 -13.76
CA ARG A 292 24.43 -38.70 -13.20
C ARG A 292 25.63 -37.93 -12.66
N GLU A 293 26.09 -36.87 -13.32
CA GLU A 293 27.16 -36.00 -12.79
C GLU A 293 26.73 -35.29 -11.50
N VAL A 294 25.54 -34.70 -11.44
CA VAL A 294 25.04 -34.08 -10.20
C VAL A 294 24.84 -35.13 -9.07
N LYS A 295 24.71 -36.42 -9.41
CA LYS A 295 24.76 -37.54 -8.45
C LYS A 295 26.20 -37.97 -8.09
N SER A 296 27.18 -37.85 -8.98
CA SER A 296 28.60 -38.13 -8.69
C SER A 296 29.24 -37.01 -7.86
N CYS A 297 28.77 -35.77 -8.00
CA CYS A 297 29.05 -34.62 -7.13
C CYS A 297 28.45 -34.76 -5.71
N LYS A 298 28.70 -35.88 -5.04
CA LYS A 298 28.24 -36.22 -3.67
C LYS A 298 28.66 -35.18 -2.60
N HIS A 299 29.60 -34.29 -2.92
CA HIS A 299 30.15 -33.26 -2.04
C HIS A 299 29.86 -31.81 -2.43
N LEU A 300 28.98 -31.52 -3.39
CA LEU A 300 28.66 -30.11 -3.71
C LEU A 300 27.90 -29.43 -2.55
N GLN A 301 28.65 -28.66 -1.76
CA GLN A 301 28.16 -27.84 -0.67
C GLN A 301 27.42 -26.63 -1.26
N ALA A 302 26.11 -26.57 -1.05
CA ALA A 302 25.32 -25.40 -1.41
C ALA A 302 25.45 -24.36 -0.29
N TRP A 303 25.91 -23.17 -0.65
CA TRP A 303 26.06 -22.05 0.27
C TRP A 303 24.80 -21.16 0.22
N ALA A 304 24.33 -20.72 1.38
CA ALA A 304 23.22 -19.79 1.53
C ALA A 304 23.79 -18.46 2.03
N GLY A 305 24.12 -17.57 1.09
CA GLY A 305 24.93 -16.38 1.37
C GLY A 305 26.39 -16.72 1.70
N SER A 306 27.15 -15.72 2.11
CA SER A 306 28.60 -15.79 2.36
C SER A 306 29.01 -16.57 3.63
N TYR A 307 28.05 -17.04 4.45
CA TYR A 307 28.34 -17.54 5.81
C TYR A 307 27.75 -18.91 6.17
N PHE A 308 26.97 -19.57 5.29
CA PHE A 308 26.28 -20.81 5.69
C PHE A 308 26.32 -21.95 4.65
N VAL A 309 26.99 -23.05 5.00
CA VAL A 309 26.95 -24.33 4.27
C VAL A 309 25.68 -25.11 4.61
N MET A 310 24.80 -25.33 3.62
CA MET A 310 23.66 -26.25 3.77
C MET A 310 24.10 -27.72 3.77
N ARG A 311 24.45 -28.23 4.96
CA ARG A 311 24.62 -29.67 5.24
C ARG A 311 23.31 -30.44 4.99
N LYS A 312 23.41 -31.75 4.69
CA LYS A 312 22.25 -32.60 4.34
C LYS A 312 21.16 -32.58 5.42
N THR A 313 21.53 -32.63 6.69
CA THR A 313 20.62 -32.57 7.85
C THR A 313 19.82 -31.27 7.89
N THR A 314 20.44 -30.14 7.56
CA THR A 314 19.76 -28.84 7.48
C THR A 314 18.75 -28.77 6.34
N ARG A 315 19.06 -29.38 5.18
CA ARG A 315 18.13 -29.44 4.04
C ARG A 315 16.85 -30.20 4.39
N VAL A 316 16.97 -31.36 5.05
CA VAL A 316 15.80 -32.14 5.49
C VAL A 316 14.93 -31.31 6.44
N LYS A 317 15.52 -30.72 7.49
CA LYS A 317 14.78 -29.84 8.43
C LYS A 317 14.09 -28.65 7.76
N ILE A 318 14.72 -28.03 6.76
CA ILE A 318 14.14 -26.90 6.01
C ILE A 318 12.95 -27.35 5.15
N PHE A 319 13.04 -28.50 4.46
CA PHE A 319 11.91 -29.05 3.71
C PHE A 319 10.78 -29.53 4.63
N GLU A 320 11.11 -30.16 5.76
CA GLU A 320 10.17 -30.58 6.78
C GLU A 320 9.40 -29.38 7.36
N LEU A 321 10.10 -28.28 7.72
CA LEU A 321 9.47 -27.03 8.14
C LEU A 321 8.58 -26.41 7.05
N MET A 322 8.95 -26.50 5.76
CA MET A 322 8.10 -26.03 4.66
C MET A 322 6.85 -26.90 4.44
N VAL A 323 6.95 -28.22 4.65
CA VAL A 323 5.82 -29.16 4.52
C VAL A 323 4.87 -29.05 5.71
N VAL A 324 5.39 -28.98 6.94
CA VAL A 324 4.60 -28.75 8.16
C VAL A 324 3.87 -27.40 8.10
N ARG A 325 4.54 -26.34 7.61
CA ARG A 325 3.92 -25.02 7.40
C ARG A 325 2.88 -24.99 6.28
N ARG A 326 2.83 -26.00 5.39
CA ARG A 326 1.69 -26.21 4.47
C ARG A 326 0.54 -26.98 5.11
N ARG A 327 0.81 -28.05 5.88
CA ARG A 327 -0.26 -28.80 6.59
C ARG A 327 -1.01 -27.90 7.58
N ASN A 328 -0.31 -27.10 8.37
CA ASN A 328 -0.92 -26.22 9.37
C ASN A 328 -1.67 -25.01 8.78
N LYS A 329 -1.86 -24.93 7.46
CA LYS A 329 -2.60 -23.85 6.79
C LYS A 329 -3.97 -24.27 6.23
N CYS A 330 -4.37 -25.52 6.41
CA CYS A 330 -5.72 -26.02 6.08
C CYS A 330 -6.29 -26.93 7.19
N PRO A 331 -6.68 -26.40 8.36
CA PRO A 331 -7.51 -27.13 9.32
C PRO A 331 -8.96 -27.09 8.87
N GLY A 332 -9.43 -28.12 8.16
CA GLY A 332 -10.82 -28.15 7.68
C GLY A 332 -11.08 -29.05 6.48
N LEU A 333 -10.90 -30.36 6.63
CA LEU A 333 -11.72 -31.36 5.94
C LEU A 333 -11.75 -32.61 6.83
N ASN A 334 -12.81 -32.76 7.62
CA ASN A 334 -13.00 -33.96 8.44
C ASN A 334 -13.51 -35.09 7.54
N GLU A 335 -12.83 -36.22 7.61
CA GLU A 335 -13.23 -37.48 7.00
C GLU A 335 -14.05 -38.27 8.03
N GLN A 336 -15.38 -38.25 7.90
CA GLN A 336 -16.26 -39.22 8.56
C GLN A 336 -17.37 -39.65 7.59
N VAL A 337 -17.26 -40.89 7.12
CA VAL A 337 -18.29 -41.64 6.39
C VAL A 337 -18.36 -43.02 7.04
N LEU A 338 -19.50 -43.35 7.64
CA LEU A 338 -20.07 -44.66 8.07
C LEU A 338 -21.09 -44.34 9.19
N LEU A 339 -22.25 -44.98 9.36
CA LEU A 339 -23.09 -45.87 8.53
C LEU A 339 -24.49 -45.93 9.20
N SER A 340 -25.41 -46.73 8.65
CA SER A 340 -26.65 -47.30 9.23
C SER A 340 -27.87 -46.39 9.53
N ASP A 341 -28.86 -46.55 8.64
CA ASP A 341 -30.27 -46.94 8.89
C ASP A 341 -31.36 -45.92 9.31
N PRO A 342 -32.50 -45.92 8.57
CA PRO A 342 -33.83 -45.42 8.98
C PRO A 342 -34.82 -46.60 9.21
N PRO A 343 -36.15 -46.39 9.36
CA PRO A 343 -36.93 -45.26 9.88
C PRO A 343 -37.86 -45.67 11.06
N GLU A 344 -38.41 -44.71 11.82
CA GLU A 344 -39.65 -44.96 12.58
C GLU A 344 -40.61 -43.76 12.61
N LYS A 345 -41.92 -44.06 12.69
CA LYS A 345 -43.04 -43.11 12.62
C LYS A 345 -43.67 -42.88 14.01
N ALA A 346 -43.97 -41.63 14.37
CA ALA A 346 -45.09 -41.25 15.23
C ALA A 346 -45.39 -39.74 15.04
N THR A 347 -46.54 -39.32 14.51
CA THR A 347 -47.91 -39.27 15.08
C THR A 347 -48.20 -37.97 15.84
N LEU A 348 -49.29 -37.33 15.41
CA LEU A 348 -49.88 -36.07 15.91
C LEU A 348 -49.97 -35.97 17.45
N ARG A 349 -49.93 -34.73 17.95
CA ARG A 349 -51.08 -34.17 18.71
C ARG A 349 -51.12 -32.64 18.72
N SER A 350 -52.26 -32.11 18.31
CA SER A 350 -52.72 -30.73 18.54
C SER A 350 -53.36 -30.61 19.93
N VAL A 351 -53.12 -29.51 20.64
CA VAL A 351 -53.97 -29.06 21.76
C VAL A 351 -54.14 -27.53 21.68
N THR A 352 -55.34 -27.06 21.97
CA THR A 352 -55.81 -25.70 21.72
C THR A 352 -56.33 -25.07 23.03
N THR A 353 -55.97 -23.79 23.31
CA THR A 353 -56.76 -22.79 24.09
C THR A 353 -57.06 -23.03 25.60
N PRO A 354 -57.51 -22.02 26.39
CA PRO A 354 -57.29 -20.54 26.33
C PRO A 354 -57.13 -19.83 27.73
N THR A 355 -57.07 -18.47 27.73
CA THR A 355 -57.42 -17.51 28.84
C THR A 355 -56.50 -17.47 30.11
N LEU A 356 -56.35 -16.38 30.90
CA LEU A 356 -57.01 -15.05 31.02
C LEU A 356 -56.04 -13.98 31.66
N GLY A 357 -56.35 -12.67 31.57
CA GLY A 357 -55.78 -11.53 32.37
C GLY A 357 -54.74 -10.66 31.63
N GLU A 358 -54.99 -9.39 31.26
CA GLU A 358 -55.04 -8.14 32.09
C GLU A 358 -53.73 -7.89 32.86
N GLU A 359 -52.95 -6.80 32.73
CA GLU A 359 -52.91 -5.59 31.87
C GLU A 359 -51.42 -5.28 31.55
N ALA A 360 -50.93 -4.26 30.83
CA ALA A 360 -51.46 -2.99 30.27
C ALA A 360 -50.70 -2.68 28.93
N GLY A 361 -50.57 -1.48 28.33
CA GLY A 361 -51.01 -0.12 28.68
C GLY A 361 -50.11 1.03 28.18
N LEU A 362 -49.59 1.04 26.94
CA LEU A 362 -49.35 2.30 26.21
C LEU A 362 -49.18 2.07 24.69
N ARG A 363 -49.90 2.85 23.88
CA ARG A 363 -49.92 2.76 22.41
C ARG A 363 -49.73 4.16 21.83
N VAL A 364 -48.69 4.35 21.00
CA VAL A 364 -48.65 5.47 20.06
C VAL A 364 -48.22 4.93 18.70
N THR A 365 -49.19 4.82 17.80
CA THR A 365 -49.00 4.51 16.38
C THR A 365 -49.31 5.76 15.57
N SER A 366 -48.45 6.09 14.61
CA SER A 366 -48.85 6.98 13.52
C SER A 366 -48.42 6.35 12.20
N SER A 367 -49.41 6.00 11.39
CA SER A 367 -49.27 5.53 10.02
C SER A 367 -49.96 6.51 9.10
N ALA A 368 -49.28 6.99 8.07
CA ALA A 368 -49.91 7.71 6.96
C ALA A 368 -49.49 7.04 5.64
N CYS A 369 -50.41 6.27 5.06
CA CYS A 369 -50.34 5.94 3.64
C CYS A 369 -50.68 7.20 2.84
N LEU A 370 -50.03 7.37 1.69
CA LEU A 370 -50.66 8.05 0.56
C LEU A 370 -50.20 7.39 -0.75
N CYS A 371 -51.15 6.74 -1.42
CA CYS A 371 -50.97 6.18 -2.75
C CYS A 371 -51.48 7.22 -3.76
N GLY A 372 -50.62 7.67 -4.67
CA GLY A 372 -50.96 8.65 -5.72
C GLY A 372 -50.74 8.05 -7.10
N ARG A 373 -51.81 7.94 -7.89
CA ARG A 373 -51.82 7.28 -9.21
C ARG A 373 -52.49 8.20 -10.23
N SER A 374 -51.72 8.71 -11.19
CA SER A 374 -52.20 9.24 -12.49
C SER A 374 -51.35 8.56 -13.57
N VAL A 375 -51.91 7.80 -14.51
CA VAL A 375 -52.84 8.20 -15.59
C VAL A 375 -52.20 9.31 -16.42
N GLY A 376 -51.69 8.93 -17.60
CA GLY A 376 -50.99 9.83 -18.50
C GLY A 376 -51.87 10.40 -19.61
N LEU A 377 -51.29 11.34 -20.34
CA LEU A 377 -51.72 11.78 -21.67
C LEU A 377 -50.45 11.92 -22.50
N GLY A 378 -50.39 11.22 -23.63
CA GLY A 378 -49.38 11.51 -24.67
C GLY A 378 -49.95 12.49 -25.68
N LEU A 379 -49.09 13.19 -26.41
CA LEU A 379 -49.33 13.62 -27.80
C LEU A 379 -48.02 14.11 -28.46
N SER A 380 -47.99 13.86 -29.77
CA SER A 380 -46.93 13.95 -30.78
C SER A 380 -46.04 15.21 -30.88
N PRO A 381 -44.95 15.13 -31.69
CA PRO A 381 -44.04 16.24 -31.97
C PRO A 381 -44.57 17.23 -33.01
N HIS A 382 -43.93 18.40 -33.11
CA HIS A 382 -44.01 19.29 -34.28
C HIS A 382 -42.60 19.55 -34.87
N PRO A 383 -42.49 19.78 -36.20
CA PRO A 383 -41.21 19.91 -36.89
C PRO A 383 -40.82 21.37 -37.22
N LEU A 384 -39.59 21.52 -37.72
CA LEU A 384 -39.13 22.45 -38.76
C LEU A 384 -39.82 23.83 -38.89
N ILE A 385 -39.05 24.87 -38.59
CA ILE A 385 -38.71 25.94 -39.56
C ILE A 385 -37.18 26.07 -39.55
#